data_AF-A0A084JHG6-F1
#
_entry.id   AF-A0A084JHG6-F1
#
_cell.length_a   1.000
_cell.length_b   1.000
_cell.length_c   1.000
_cell.angle_alpha   90.00
_cell.angle_beta   90.00
_cell.angle_gamma   90.00
#
_symmetry.space_group_name_H-M   'P 1'
#
loop_
_entity.id
_entity.type
_entity.pdbx_description
1 polymer ?
#
loop_
_entity_poly.entity_id
_entity_poly.type
_entity_poly.pdbx_seq_one_letter_code
_entity_poly.pdbx_strand_id
1 'polypeptide(L)'
;MHYVYLIPESPLKKLLYIVSENLIKCFIDGIILFVIAGIILGSSPIEILVCIIARLGFGMLFIAGDVLSQKIFKQVTGKGLLMFLTILALIIIALPGIIGSIIVAIIFDVGTISIIITFVWNVFISFIIIWLCKNILNNIEQNLV
;
A
#
# COMPACT_ATOMS: atom_id res chain seq x y z
N MET A 1 2.45 10.80 15.02
CA MET A 1 3.67 10.54 14.23
C MET A 1 4.69 11.68 14.41
N HIS A 2 5.38 11.76 15.56
CA HIS A 2 6.34 12.87 15.80
C HIS A 2 7.73 12.43 16.30
N TYR A 3 7.91 11.18 16.74
CA TYR A 3 9.19 10.71 17.32
C TYR A 3 10.08 9.87 16.39
N VAL A 4 9.59 9.44 15.22
CA VAL A 4 10.32 8.50 14.34
C VAL A 4 11.50 9.15 13.60
N TYR A 5 11.57 10.48 13.54
CA TYR A 5 12.65 11.18 12.85
C TYR A 5 13.98 11.20 13.62
N LEU A 6 13.99 10.92 14.93
CA LEU A 6 15.13 11.10 15.84
C LEU A 6 16.11 9.92 15.91
N ILE A 7 15.81 8.78 15.28
CA ILE A 7 16.71 7.62 15.31
C ILE A 7 17.90 7.89 14.37
N PRO A 8 19.18 7.75 14.74
CA PRO A 8 20.32 8.01 13.85
C PRO A 8 20.57 6.81 12.92
N GLU A 9 19.57 6.46 12.12
CA GLU A 9 19.61 5.34 11.17
C GLU A 9 19.40 5.84 9.74
N SER A 10 19.90 5.07 8.77
CA SER A 10 19.86 5.47 7.38
C SER A 10 18.42 5.73 6.92
N PRO A 11 18.21 6.68 6.01
CA PRO A 11 16.89 7.20 5.72
C PRO A 11 15.91 6.16 5.18
N LEU A 12 16.44 5.18 4.44
CA LEU A 12 15.67 4.04 3.96
C LEU A 12 15.17 3.13 5.09
N LYS A 13 15.99 2.89 6.12
CA LYS A 13 15.60 2.02 7.22
C LYS A 13 14.49 2.63 8.06
N LYS A 14 14.49 3.94 8.26
CA LYS A 14 13.37 4.66 8.91
C LYS A 14 12.07 4.48 8.14
N LEU A 15 12.14 4.65 6.82
CA LEU A 15 10.97 4.54 5.96
C LEU A 15 10.44 3.10 5.94
N LEU A 16 11.32 2.10 5.87
CA LEU A 16 10.94 0.69 6.03
C LEU A 16 10.30 0.40 7.39
N TYR A 17 10.79 1.02 8.47
CA TYR A 17 10.21 0.85 9.80
C TYR A 17 8.78 1.41 9.87
N ILE A 18 8.56 2.62 9.34
CA ILE A 18 7.22 3.23 9.24
C ILE A 18 6.29 2.37 8.38
N VAL A 19 6.78 1.89 7.24
CA VAL A 19 6.02 1.00 6.35
C VAL A 19 5.65 -0.28 7.08
N SER A 20 6.58 -0.87 7.84
CA SER A 20 6.36 -2.10 8.59
C SER A 20 5.33 -1.94 9.71
N GLU A 21 5.38 -0.84 10.47
CA GLU A 21 4.41 -0.56 11.53
C GLU A 21 3.00 -0.37 10.96
N ASN A 22 2.89 0.36 9.86
CA ASN A 22 1.59 0.56 9.19
C ASN A 22 1.09 -0.73 8.50
N LEU A 23 1.99 -1.58 8.02
CA LEU A 23 1.65 -2.91 7.49
C LEU A 23 1.05 -3.80 8.58
N ILE A 24 1.63 -3.80 9.78
CA ILE A 24 1.11 -4.56 10.93
C ILE A 24 -0.31 -4.08 11.28
N LYS A 25 -0.54 -2.77 11.31
CA LYS A 25 -1.88 -2.20 11.53
C LYS A 25 -2.86 -2.65 10.42
N CYS A 26 -2.45 -2.55 9.15
CA CYS A 26 -3.24 -3.02 8.02
C CYS A 26 -3.56 -4.52 8.09
N PHE A 27 -2.62 -5.33 8.60
CA PHE A 27 -2.81 -6.77 8.76
C PHE A 27 -3.86 -7.08 9.83
N ILE A 28 -3.74 -6.44 11.00
CA ILE A 28 -4.69 -6.60 12.10
C ILE A 28 -6.09 -6.15 11.67
N ASP A 29 -6.20 -4.99 11.03
CA ASP A 29 -7.48 -4.49 10.50
C ASP A 29 -8.06 -5.46 9.46
N GLY A 30 -7.21 -6.00 8.58
CA GLY A 30 -7.60 -6.99 7.58
C GLY A 30 -8.15 -8.27 8.21
N ILE A 31 -7.46 -8.83 9.21
CA ILE A 31 -7.94 -10.02 9.92
C ILE A 31 -9.30 -9.75 10.55
N ILE A 32 -9.44 -8.65 11.31
CA ILE A 32 -10.68 -8.34 12.01
C ILE A 32 -11.84 -8.19 11.01
N LEU A 33 -11.65 -7.41 9.94
CA LEU A 33 -12.70 -7.18 8.94
C LEU A 33 -13.10 -8.47 8.22
N PHE A 34 -12.13 -9.20 7.65
CA PHE A 34 -12.43 -10.32 6.77
C PHE A 34 -12.81 -11.60 7.52
N VAL A 35 -12.36 -11.79 8.76
CA VAL A 35 -12.84 -12.90 9.59
C VAL A 35 -14.28 -12.67 9.99
N ILE A 36 -14.64 -11.46 10.45
CA ILE A 36 -16.04 -11.14 10.81
C ILE A 36 -16.94 -11.26 9.57
N ALA A 37 -16.54 -10.66 8.45
CA ALA A 37 -17.28 -10.75 7.19
C ALA A 37 -17.41 -12.21 6.72
N GLY A 38 -16.34 -13.00 6.79
CA GLY A 38 -16.34 -14.41 6.40
C GLY A 38 -17.28 -15.27 7.24
N ILE A 39 -17.38 -15.02 8.55
CA ILE A 39 -18.34 -15.70 9.42
C ILE A 39 -19.78 -15.34 9.04
N ILE A 40 -20.05 -14.06 8.75
CA ILE A 40 -21.39 -13.60 8.37
C ILE A 40 -21.82 -14.16 7.01
N LEU A 41 -20.90 -14.22 6.05
CA LEU A 41 -21.18 -14.71 4.69
C LEU A 41 -21.12 -16.24 4.58
N GLY A 42 -20.62 -16.95 5.61
CA GLY A 42 -20.41 -18.39 5.57
C GLY A 42 -19.33 -18.82 4.56
N SER A 43 -18.37 -17.93 4.26
CA SER A 43 -17.31 -18.16 3.28
C SER A 43 -16.31 -19.21 3.73
N SER A 44 -15.66 -19.87 2.77
CA SER A 44 -14.61 -20.84 3.06
C SER A 44 -13.39 -20.15 3.72
N PRO A 45 -12.64 -20.85 4.60
CA PRO A 45 -11.43 -20.30 5.21
C PRO A 45 -10.38 -19.84 4.18
N ILE A 46 -10.35 -20.50 3.01
CA ILE A 46 -9.45 -20.16 1.91
C ILE A 46 -9.81 -18.79 1.32
N GLU A 47 -11.09 -18.51 1.09
CA GLU A 47 -11.54 -17.21 0.58
C GLU A 47 -11.20 -16.08 1.54
N ILE A 48 -11.42 -16.30 2.84
CA ILE A 48 -11.10 -15.31 3.88
C ILE A 48 -9.60 -15.01 3.85
N LEU A 49 -8.75 -16.04 3.77
CA LEU A 49 -7.30 -15.87 3.72
C LEU A 49 -6.85 -15.09 2.49
N VAL A 50 -7.40 -15.42 1.32
CA VAL A 50 -7.09 -14.73 0.05
C VAL A 50 -7.51 -13.26 0.11
N CYS A 51 -8.67 -12.95 0.70
CA CYS A 51 -9.13 -11.59 0.90
C CYS A 51 -8.22 -10.80 1.86
N ILE A 52 -7.74 -11.42 2.93
CA ILE A 52 -6.76 -10.80 3.86
C ILE A 52 -5.46 -10.49 3.11
N ILE A 53 -4.96 -11.42 2.30
CA ILE A 53 -3.75 -11.21 1.47
C ILE A 53 -3.99 -10.07 0.49
N ALA A 54 -5.11 -10.04 -0.21
CA ALA A 54 -5.45 -8.95 -1.13
C ALA A 54 -5.47 -7.59 -0.42
N ARG A 55 -6.06 -7.55 0.79
CA ARG A 55 -6.13 -6.36 1.63
C ARG A 55 -4.76 -5.86 2.05
N LEU A 56 -3.82 -6.76 2.33
CA LEU A 56 -2.43 -6.41 2.60
C LEU A 56 -1.77 -5.74 1.39
N GLY A 57 -2.00 -6.26 0.18
CA GLY A 57 -1.48 -5.66 -1.05
C GLY A 57 -1.97 -4.23 -1.24
N PHE A 58 -3.27 -4.00 -1.09
CA PHE A 58 -3.82 -2.64 -1.11
C PHE A 58 -3.27 -1.77 0.03
N GLY A 59 -3.12 -2.32 1.24
CA GLY A 59 -2.51 -1.62 2.37
C GLY A 59 -1.10 -1.12 2.05
N MET A 60 -0.28 -1.97 1.42
CA MET A 60 1.07 -1.61 0.99
C MET A 60 1.06 -0.48 -0.06
N LEU A 61 0.10 -0.52 -0.99
CA LEU A 61 -0.07 0.51 -2.02
C LEU A 61 -0.48 1.85 -1.41
N PHE A 62 -1.39 1.86 -0.43
CA PHE A 62 -1.77 3.07 0.30
C PHE A 62 -0.61 3.65 1.10
N ILE A 63 0.18 2.82 1.76
CA ILE A 63 1.37 3.28 2.49
C ILE A 63 2.39 3.90 1.53
N ALA A 64 2.65 3.26 0.38
CA ALA A 64 3.53 3.80 -0.64
C ALA A 64 2.98 5.13 -1.21
N GLY A 65 1.67 5.24 -1.36
CA GLY A 65 0.99 6.46 -1.74
C GLY A 65 1.11 7.59 -0.73
N ASP A 66 1.03 7.29 0.57
CA ASP A 66 1.26 8.28 1.62
C ASP A 66 2.69 8.82 1.55
N VAL A 67 3.68 7.95 1.36
CA VAL A 67 5.09 8.35 1.14
C VAL A 67 5.24 9.22 -0.11
N LEU A 68 4.56 8.86 -1.21
CA LEU A 68 4.54 9.67 -2.43
C LEU A 68 3.90 11.04 -2.19
N SER A 69 2.81 11.10 -1.41
CA SER A 69 2.18 12.37 -1.04
C SER A 69 3.18 13.27 -0.31
N GLN A 70 3.95 12.73 0.63
CA GLN A 70 4.99 13.47 1.36
C GLN A 70 6.10 14.01 0.42
N LYS A 71 6.42 13.30 -0.67
CA LYS A 71 7.31 13.78 -1.74
C LYS A 71 6.78 15.04 -2.39
N ILE A 72 5.51 14.98 -2.80
CA ILE A 72 4.84 16.00 -3.58
C ILE A 72 4.40 17.17 -2.68
N PHE A 73 4.23 16.95 -1.37
CA PHE A 73 3.93 17.98 -0.36
C PHE A 73 4.98 19.09 -0.32
N LYS A 74 6.24 18.77 -0.63
CA LYS A 74 7.28 19.80 -0.80
C LYS A 74 7.03 20.73 -1.99
N GLN A 75 6.23 20.31 -2.96
CA GLN A 75 5.98 21.02 -4.22
C GLN A 75 4.61 21.70 -4.26
N VAL A 76 3.63 21.29 -3.44
CA VAL A 76 2.23 21.73 -3.56
C VAL A 76 1.72 22.33 -2.25
N THR A 77 1.24 23.58 -2.33
CA THR A 77 0.87 24.42 -1.17
C THR A 77 -0.43 24.00 -0.46
N GLY A 78 -1.30 23.24 -1.12
CA GLY A 78 -2.63 22.86 -0.61
C GLY A 78 -2.72 21.44 -0.06
N LYS A 79 -2.93 21.28 1.26
CA LYS A 79 -3.00 19.95 1.91
C LYS A 79 -4.15 19.07 1.40
N GLY A 80 -5.34 19.64 1.22
CA GLY A 80 -6.52 18.90 0.72
C GLY A 80 -6.40 18.52 -0.75
N LEU A 81 -5.92 19.45 -1.58
CA LEU A 81 -5.69 19.20 -3.01
C LEU A 81 -4.69 18.06 -3.23
N LEU A 82 -3.63 18.02 -2.44
CA LEU A 82 -2.62 16.99 -2.55
C LEU A 82 -3.11 15.60 -2.11
N MET A 83 -3.87 15.52 -1.01
CA MET A 83 -4.49 14.26 -0.60
C MET A 83 -5.41 13.73 -1.70
N PHE A 84 -6.24 14.60 -2.30
CA PHE A 84 -7.12 14.24 -3.41
C PHE A 84 -6.32 13.74 -4.64
N LEU A 85 -5.29 14.47 -5.07
CA LEU A 85 -4.46 14.09 -6.22
C LEU A 85 -3.76 12.74 -5.99
N THR A 86 -3.28 12.50 -4.78
CA THR A 86 -2.60 11.26 -4.41
C THR A 86 -3.58 10.08 -4.46
N ILE A 87 -4.77 10.21 -3.88
CA ILE A 87 -5.79 9.15 -3.93
C ILE A 87 -6.18 8.85 -5.38
N LEU A 88 -6.36 9.88 -6.20
CA LEU A 88 -6.69 9.72 -7.61
C LEU A 88 -5.57 8.99 -8.38
N ALA A 89 -4.31 9.33 -8.11
CA ALA A 89 -3.17 8.62 -8.67
C ALA A 89 -3.12 7.14 -8.24
N LEU A 90 -3.39 6.85 -6.95
CA LEU A 90 -3.42 5.48 -6.45
C LEU A 90 -4.52 4.64 -7.10
N ILE A 91 -5.70 5.23 -7.34
CA ILE A 91 -6.79 4.56 -8.08
C ILE A 91 -6.33 4.19 -9.48
N ILE A 92 -5.74 5.14 -10.22
CA ILE A 92 -5.25 4.90 -11.58
C ILE A 92 -4.19 3.80 -11.62
N ILE A 93 -3.30 3.77 -10.63
CA ILE A 93 -2.21 2.79 -10.54
C ILE A 93 -2.72 1.40 -10.10
N ALA A 94 -3.77 1.34 -9.28
CA ALA A 94 -4.37 0.09 -8.83
C ALA A 94 -5.27 -0.57 -9.90
N LEU A 95 -5.91 0.23 -10.75
CA LEU A 95 -6.77 -0.24 -11.84
C LEU A 95 -6.17 -1.36 -12.71
N PRO A 96 -4.93 -1.27 -13.23
CA PRO A 96 -4.36 -2.34 -14.06
C PRO A 96 -4.24 -3.68 -13.32
N GLY A 97 -3.95 -3.67 -12.02
CA GLY A 97 -3.93 -4.90 -11.21
C GLY A 97 -5.31 -5.55 -11.09
N ILE A 98 -6.34 -4.73 -10.83
CA ILE A 98 -7.72 -5.19 -10.73
C ILE A 98 -8.20 -5.74 -12.07
N ILE A 99 -8.00 -5.00 -13.15
CA ILE A 99 -8.37 -5.42 -14.52
C ILE A 99 -7.67 -6.74 -14.88
N GLY A 100 -6.38 -6.87 -14.56
CA GLY A 100 -5.61 -8.09 -14.78
C GLY A 100 -6.20 -9.29 -14.02
N SER A 101 -6.60 -9.12 -12.76
CA SER A 101 -7.25 -10.20 -11.99
C SER A 101 -8.58 -10.63 -12.60
N ILE A 102 -9.42 -9.69 -13.04
CA ILE A 102 -10.73 -9.99 -13.63
C ILE A 102 -10.57 -10.77 -14.94
N ILE A 103 -9.64 -10.36 -15.80
CA ILE A 103 -9.37 -11.06 -17.07
C ILE A 103 -8.96 -12.51 -16.81
N VAL A 104 -8.06 -12.75 -15.85
CA VAL A 104 -7.62 -14.10 -15.53
C VAL A 104 -8.73 -14.93 -14.88
N ALA A 105 -9.55 -14.32 -14.03
CA ALA A 105 -10.71 -14.98 -13.44
C ALA A 105 -11.66 -15.52 -14.51
N ILE A 106 -11.93 -14.74 -15.56
CA ILE A 106 -12.83 -15.11 -16.67
C ILE A 106 -12.22 -16.20 -17.56
N ILE A 107 -10.93 -16.10 -17.89
CA ILE A 107 -10.28 -17.02 -18.85
C ILE A 107 -10.06 -18.41 -18.24
N PHE A 108 -9.66 -18.46 -16.96
CA PHE A 108 -9.23 -19.70 -16.31
C PHE A 108 -10.26 -20.27 -15.32
N ASP A 109 -11.41 -19.59 -15.15
CA ASP A 109 -12.49 -19.94 -14.20
C ASP A 109 -12.01 -20.08 -12.73
N VAL A 110 -10.90 -19.40 -12.41
CA VAL A 110 -10.28 -19.40 -11.07
C VAL A 110 -10.63 -18.12 -10.32
N GLY A 111 -11.88 -18.00 -9.88
CA GLY A 111 -12.41 -16.81 -9.20
C GLY A 111 -11.54 -16.33 -8.03
N THR A 112 -11.46 -17.10 -6.95
CA THR A 112 -10.75 -16.70 -5.72
C THR A 112 -9.25 -16.52 -5.95
N ILE A 113 -8.62 -17.40 -6.73
CA ILE A 113 -7.16 -17.43 -6.90
C ILE A 113 -6.68 -16.24 -7.76
N SER A 114 -7.52 -15.74 -8.67
CA SER A 114 -7.22 -14.57 -9.51
C SER A 114 -6.87 -13.31 -8.69
N ILE A 115 -7.42 -13.19 -7.48
CA ILE A 115 -7.23 -12.02 -6.60
C ILE A 115 -5.75 -11.89 -6.16
N ILE A 116 -5.01 -12.99 -6.15
CA ILE A 116 -3.55 -13.01 -5.86
C ILE A 116 -2.78 -12.16 -6.89
N ILE A 117 -3.28 -12.04 -8.12
CA ILE A 117 -2.64 -11.21 -9.16
C ILE A 117 -2.68 -9.74 -8.76
N THR A 118 -3.81 -9.27 -8.23
CA THR A 118 -3.94 -7.90 -7.71
C THR A 118 -3.00 -7.66 -6.54
N PHE A 119 -2.83 -8.65 -5.66
CA PHE A 119 -1.85 -8.58 -4.58
C PHE A 119 -0.43 -8.41 -5.12
N VAL A 120 0.00 -9.27 -6.05
CA VAL A 120 1.34 -9.22 -6.66
C VAL A 120 1.57 -7.88 -7.35
N TRP A 121 0.60 -7.40 -8.12
CA TRP A 121 0.66 -6.10 -8.79
C TRP A 121 0.84 -4.96 -7.79
N ASN A 122 0.01 -4.93 -6.74
CA ASN A 122 0.06 -3.87 -5.74
C ASN A 122 1.38 -3.86 -4.98
N VAL A 123 1.91 -5.03 -4.60
CA VAL A 123 3.22 -5.15 -3.95
C VAL A 123 4.33 -4.65 -4.87
N PHE A 124 4.33 -5.08 -6.14
CA PHE A 124 5.33 -4.68 -7.12
C PHE A 124 5.38 -3.17 -7.34
N ILE A 125 4.22 -2.56 -7.57
CA ILE A 125 4.07 -1.11 -7.71
C ILE A 125 4.50 -0.37 -6.44
N SER A 126 4.13 -0.88 -5.26
CA SER A 126 4.49 -0.26 -3.98
C SER A 126 6.01 -0.18 -3.82
N PHE A 127 6.73 -1.24 -4.19
CA PHE A 127 8.19 -1.26 -4.20
C PHE A 127 8.77 -0.20 -5.16
N ILE A 128 8.22 -0.06 -6.36
CA ILE A 128 8.65 0.95 -7.34
C ILE A 128 8.45 2.36 -6.78
N ILE A 129 7.29 2.65 -6.19
CA ILE A 129 6.98 3.96 -5.62
C ILE A 129 7.93 4.29 -4.47
N ILE A 130 8.15 3.35 -3.55
CA ILE A 130 9.08 3.51 -2.42
C ILE A 130 10.50 3.77 -2.93
N TRP A 131 10.94 3.01 -3.94
CA TRP A 131 12.26 3.19 -4.55
C TRP A 131 12.41 4.58 -5.19
N LEU A 132 11.40 5.05 -5.91
CA LEU A 132 11.36 6.38 -6.53
C LEU A 132 11.30 7.52 -5.49
N CYS A 133 10.84 7.23 -4.27
CA CYS A 133 10.78 8.17 -3.16
C CYS A 133 12.07 8.20 -2.31
N LYS A 134 13.04 7.31 -2.53
CA LYS A 134 14.35 7.28 -1.82
C LYS A 134 15.07 8.64 -1.80
N ASN A 135 14.95 9.43 -2.87
CA ASN A 135 15.60 10.73 -2.99
C ASN A 135 15.05 11.81 -2.04
N ILE A 136 13.85 11.64 -1.48
CA ILE A 136 13.27 12.62 -0.55
C ILE A 136 14.10 12.72 0.71
N LEU A 137 14.47 11.58 1.28
CA LEU A 137 15.21 11.57 2.53
C LEU A 137 16.69 11.93 2.34
N ASN A 138 17.31 11.52 1.22
CA ASN A 138 18.69 11.93 0.94
C ASN A 138 18.85 13.46 0.87
N ASN A 139 17.83 14.16 0.34
CA ASN A 139 17.79 15.63 0.32
C ASN A 139 17.53 16.27 1.69
N ILE A 140 16.89 15.56 2.62
CA ILE A 140 16.64 16.09 3.97
C ILE A 140 17.92 16.02 4.81
N GLU A 141 18.72 14.96 4.64
CA GLU A 141 20.00 14.82 5.34
C GLU A 141 21.08 15.79 4.84
N GLN A 142 21.11 16.08 3.53
CA GLN A 142 22.06 17.06 2.97
C GLN A 142 21.77 18.52 3.34
N ASN A 143 20.54 18.86 3.72
CA ASN A 143 20.16 20.23 4.10
C ASN A 143 20.30 20.49 5.62
N LEU A 144 20.83 19.52 6.37
CA LEU A 144 21.09 19.57 7.81
C LEU A 144 22.61 19.63 8.13
N VAL A 145 23.48 19.63 7.11
CA VAL A 145 24.93 19.81 7.19
C VAL A 145 25.30 21.12 6.52
#